data_AF-A0A931BIZ1-F1
#
_entry.id   AF-A0A931BIZ1-F1
#
_cell.length_a   1.000
_cell.length_b   1.000
_cell.length_c   1.000
_cell.angle_alpha   90.00
_cell.angle_beta   90.00
_cell.angle_gamma   90.00
#
_symmetry.space_group_name_H-M   'P 1'
#
loop_
_entity.id
_entity.type
_entity.pdbx_description
1 polymer ?
#
loop_
_entity_poly.entity_id
_entity_poly.type
_entity_poly.pdbx_seq_one_letter_code
_entity_poly.pdbx_strand_id
1 'polypeptide(L)'
;MKNLPLFIATGFTLGLTAACQSNPTPPVAASTPAKTAATQPTTSLPAPLPITAVDLKPGVAEQTPREGYLQVVSAKALKAEPMQLRLPALWQSDLDRAGGQKAAPGYRISYEAVLQWIPQGFGRQKVPASLPLYSPNGQDSLASFRVGGLNLNVPGRERYSVTPIEPRRPLTVRGTLYAFLGQNEQKQPALVVYPYRGRAGGFDDSFKKVLLPISQ
;
A
#
# COMPACT_ATOMS: atom_id res chain seq x y z
N MET A 1 5.37 66.46 13.86
CA MET A 1 6.85 66.54 14.05
C MET A 1 7.44 65.50 13.09
N LYS A 2 8.00 65.90 11.94
CA LYS A 2 9.46 66.07 11.68
C LYS A 2 10.25 64.81 12.08
N ASN A 3 11.01 64.06 11.26
CA ASN A 3 11.68 64.27 9.97
C ASN A 3 12.18 62.89 9.42
N LEU A 4 12.25 62.72 8.08
CA LEU A 4 13.21 61.85 7.34
C LEU A 4 14.62 62.53 7.36
N PRO A 5 15.80 61.96 6.94
CA PRO A 5 16.03 61.02 5.81
C PRO A 5 17.23 60.00 5.98
N LEU A 6 17.31 58.94 5.16
CA LEU A 6 18.28 58.64 4.06
C LEU A 6 19.79 58.64 4.41
N PHE A 7 20.52 57.55 4.10
CA PHE A 7 21.78 57.58 3.33
C PHE A 7 22.18 56.19 2.79
N ILE A 8 22.55 56.19 1.52
CA ILE A 8 23.15 55.11 0.72
C ILE A 8 24.68 55.17 0.90
N ALA A 9 25.36 54.03 1.02
CA ALA A 9 26.79 53.94 0.72
C ALA A 9 27.20 52.56 0.20
N THR A 10 27.77 52.61 -1.00
CA THR A 10 28.41 51.60 -1.84
C THR A 10 29.64 50.98 -1.19
N GLY A 11 29.95 49.73 -1.53
CA GLY A 11 31.19 49.07 -1.13
C GLY A 11 31.51 47.85 -1.99
N PHE A 12 31.90 48.10 -3.24
CA PHE A 12 32.46 47.12 -4.16
C PHE A 12 33.97 47.04 -3.88
N THR A 13 34.48 45.89 -3.41
CA THR A 13 35.92 45.62 -3.37
C THR A 13 36.23 44.34 -4.13
N LEU A 14 36.70 44.53 -5.37
CA LEU A 14 37.59 43.57 -6.03
C LEU A 14 38.94 43.62 -5.32
N GLY A 15 39.44 42.46 -4.91
CA GLY A 15 40.83 42.24 -4.56
C GLY A 15 41.37 41.06 -5.35
N LEU A 16 41.91 41.34 -6.54
CA LEU A 16 42.86 40.45 -7.21
C LEU A 16 44.27 40.86 -6.76
N THR A 17 44.98 39.98 -6.07
CA THR A 17 46.44 39.98 -6.08
C THR A 17 46.92 38.54 -6.18
N ALA A 18 47.48 38.22 -7.34
CA ALA A 18 48.34 37.06 -7.53
C ALA A 18 49.69 37.31 -6.84
N ALA A 19 50.19 36.33 -6.10
CA ALA A 19 51.62 36.16 -5.88
C ALA A 19 51.91 34.68 -5.70
N CYS A 20 52.61 34.11 -6.67
CA CYS A 20 53.18 32.78 -6.65
C CYS A 20 54.31 32.70 -5.61
N GLN A 21 54.35 31.64 -4.80
CA GLN A 21 55.62 31.12 -4.29
C GLN A 21 55.54 29.59 -4.19
N SER A 22 56.45 28.97 -4.94
CA SER A 22 56.66 27.55 -5.18
C SER A 22 57.52 26.91 -4.09
N ASN A 23 57.17 25.69 -3.63
CA ASN A 23 58.06 24.52 -3.76
C ASN A 23 57.36 23.19 -3.41
N PRO A 24 57.88 22.04 -3.91
CA PRO A 24 57.08 20.85 -4.22
C PRO A 24 57.32 19.67 -3.27
N THR A 25 56.29 18.84 -3.07
CA THR A 25 56.41 17.47 -2.53
C THR A 25 55.22 16.62 -3.06
N PRO A 26 55.32 15.28 -3.14
CA PRO A 26 55.05 14.46 -4.32
C PRO A 26 53.58 13.98 -4.42
N PRO A 27 53.16 13.37 -5.56
CA PRO A 27 51.77 13.01 -5.82
C PRO A 27 51.36 11.70 -5.11
N VAL A 28 50.07 11.38 -5.20
CA VAL A 28 49.34 10.17 -4.72
C VAL A 28 48.61 10.43 -3.39
N ALA A 29 47.27 10.41 -3.27
CA ALA A 29 46.20 9.88 -4.11
C ALA A 29 44.99 10.84 -4.08
N ALA A 30 44.47 11.18 -5.26
CA ALA A 30 43.17 11.82 -5.39
C ALA A 30 42.07 10.78 -5.11
N SER A 31 41.72 10.58 -3.84
CA SER A 31 40.43 10.01 -3.49
C SER A 31 39.37 11.08 -3.76
N THR A 32 38.89 11.08 -5.00
CA THR A 32 37.62 11.70 -5.38
C THR A 32 36.60 11.32 -4.30
N PRO A 33 35.95 12.26 -3.59
CA PRO A 33 34.79 11.90 -2.82
C PRO A 33 33.78 11.40 -3.85
N ALA A 34 33.57 10.08 -3.87
CA ALA A 34 32.48 9.47 -4.60
C ALA A 34 31.23 10.20 -4.13
N LYS A 35 30.76 11.12 -4.96
CA LYS A 35 29.44 11.72 -4.86
C LYS A 35 28.52 10.52 -4.86
N THR A 36 28.05 10.15 -3.67
CA THR A 36 27.06 9.11 -3.46
C THR A 36 25.96 9.45 -4.43
N ALA A 37 25.90 8.69 -5.53
CA ALA A 37 24.80 8.77 -6.44
C ALA A 37 23.61 8.38 -5.57
N ALA A 38 22.86 9.39 -5.12
CA ALA A 38 21.56 9.17 -4.55
C ALA A 38 20.82 8.37 -5.63
N THR A 39 20.73 7.07 -5.40
CA THR A 39 19.98 6.15 -6.24
C THR A 39 18.58 6.71 -6.25
N GLN A 40 18.24 7.48 -7.28
CA GLN A 40 16.86 7.79 -7.58
C GLN A 40 16.15 6.44 -7.61
N PRO A 41 15.09 6.20 -6.82
CA PRO A 41 14.31 5.00 -6.99
C PRO A 41 13.62 5.14 -8.35
N THR A 42 14.28 4.57 -9.36
CA THR A 42 13.68 4.31 -10.66
C THR A 42 12.41 3.53 -10.41
N THR A 43 11.36 3.93 -11.10
CA THR A 43 10.01 3.36 -11.05
C THR A 43 10.01 1.96 -11.69
N SER A 44 10.96 1.10 -11.34
CA SER A 44 11.14 -0.24 -11.88
C SER A 44 10.12 -1.18 -11.28
N LEU A 45 9.57 -2.06 -12.10
CA LEU A 45 8.75 -3.16 -11.64
C LEU A 45 9.53 -4.01 -10.63
N PRO A 46 8.90 -4.52 -9.58
CA PRO A 46 9.60 -5.39 -8.65
C PRO A 46 9.91 -6.75 -9.26
N ALA A 47 10.83 -7.48 -8.63
CA ALA A 47 11.16 -8.85 -9.02
C ALA A 47 9.91 -9.76 -8.94
N PRO A 48 9.82 -10.84 -9.73
CA PRO A 48 8.71 -11.79 -9.62
C PRO A 48 8.58 -12.36 -8.20
N LEU A 49 7.35 -12.42 -7.68
CA LEU A 49 7.05 -12.99 -6.36
C LEU A 49 6.58 -14.45 -6.52
N PRO A 50 7.23 -15.44 -5.86
CA PRO A 50 6.73 -16.80 -5.81
C PRO A 50 5.36 -16.87 -5.12
N ILE A 51 4.41 -17.65 -5.66
CA ILE A 51 3.05 -17.76 -5.13
C ILE A 51 2.96 -18.34 -3.71
N THR A 52 4.02 -19.00 -3.23
CA THR A 52 4.13 -19.55 -1.87
C THR A 52 4.89 -18.64 -0.91
N ALA A 53 5.41 -17.50 -1.38
CA ALA A 53 6.31 -16.66 -0.58
C ALA A 53 5.59 -15.88 0.53
N VAL A 54 4.26 -15.81 0.52
CA VAL A 54 3.48 -15.02 1.49
C VAL A 54 2.23 -15.78 1.93
N ASP A 55 1.91 -15.73 3.22
CA ASP A 55 0.57 -16.11 3.70
C ASP A 55 -0.43 -15.01 3.36
N LEU A 56 -1.38 -15.33 2.48
CA LEU A 56 -2.40 -14.38 2.06
C LEU A 56 -3.58 -14.24 3.03
N LYS A 57 -3.72 -15.12 4.02
CA LYS A 57 -4.89 -15.10 4.92
C LYS A 57 -5.11 -13.73 5.58
N PRO A 58 -4.09 -13.03 6.13
CA PRO A 58 -4.27 -11.70 6.69
C PRO A 58 -4.70 -10.66 5.64
N GLY A 59 -4.18 -10.76 4.41
CA GLY A 59 -4.54 -9.84 3.33
C GLY A 59 -5.96 -10.05 2.81
N VAL A 60 -6.40 -11.31 2.67
CA VAL A 60 -7.79 -11.62 2.31
C VAL A 60 -8.75 -11.22 3.42
N ALA A 61 -8.33 -11.32 4.69
CA ALA A 61 -9.13 -10.86 5.83
C ALA A 61 -9.42 -9.35 5.73
N GLU A 62 -8.50 -8.53 5.21
CA GLU A 62 -8.78 -7.11 4.96
C GLU A 62 -9.88 -6.89 3.92
N GLN A 63 -10.13 -7.84 3.02
CA GLN A 63 -11.22 -7.76 2.07
C GLN A 63 -12.55 -8.24 2.64
N THR A 64 -12.59 -8.84 3.84
CA THR A 64 -13.86 -9.23 4.48
C THR A 64 -14.44 -8.09 5.33
N PRO A 65 -15.74 -8.12 5.65
CA PRO A 65 -16.37 -7.14 6.53
C PRO A 65 -15.72 -7.08 7.92
N ARG A 66 -15.68 -5.88 8.53
CA ARG A 66 -15.01 -5.64 9.82
C ARG A 66 -15.68 -6.33 10.99
N GLU A 67 -16.99 -6.55 10.87
CA GLU A 67 -17.83 -7.15 11.89
C GLU A 67 -17.49 -8.63 12.13
N GLY A 68 -16.55 -9.21 11.38
CA GLY A 68 -15.99 -10.53 11.70
C GLY A 68 -16.91 -11.72 11.44
N TYR A 69 -18.09 -11.48 10.85
CA TYR A 69 -19.01 -12.56 10.48
C TYR A 69 -18.55 -13.35 9.25
N LEU A 70 -17.52 -12.93 8.53
CA LEU A 70 -16.95 -13.69 7.41
C LEU A 70 -15.50 -14.05 7.72
N GLN A 71 -15.28 -15.33 8.04
CA GLN A 71 -13.99 -15.87 8.43
C GLN A 71 -13.23 -16.39 7.21
N VAL A 72 -11.93 -16.09 7.14
CA VAL A 72 -11.01 -16.68 6.14
C VAL A 72 -10.43 -17.97 6.72
N VAL A 73 -10.85 -19.11 6.18
CA VAL A 73 -10.37 -20.43 6.60
C VAL A 73 -8.99 -20.69 6.00
N SER A 74 -8.84 -20.48 4.70
CA SER A 74 -7.59 -20.61 3.96
C SER A 74 -7.53 -19.63 2.79
N ALA A 75 -6.32 -19.33 2.33
CA ALA A 75 -6.08 -18.53 1.14
C ALA A 75 -4.83 -19.06 0.42
N LYS A 76 -4.86 -19.12 -0.90
CA LYS A 76 -3.74 -19.51 -1.74
C LYS A 76 -3.59 -18.54 -2.91
N ALA A 77 -2.37 -18.10 -3.17
CA ALA A 77 -2.08 -17.30 -4.36
C ALA A 77 -2.19 -18.18 -5.61
N LEU A 78 -2.79 -17.65 -6.66
CA LEU A 78 -2.85 -18.26 -7.99
C LEU A 78 -1.81 -17.64 -8.91
N LYS A 79 -1.65 -16.31 -8.84
CA LYS A 79 -0.71 -15.54 -9.67
C LYS A 79 -0.34 -14.24 -8.96
N ALA A 80 0.93 -13.86 -9.01
CA ALA A 80 1.41 -12.55 -8.55
C ALA A 80 2.05 -11.80 -9.72
N GLU A 81 1.45 -10.68 -10.12
CA GLU A 81 1.91 -9.85 -11.23
C GLU A 81 2.62 -8.60 -10.69
N PRO A 82 3.92 -8.41 -10.98
CA PRO A 82 4.63 -7.18 -10.63
C PRO A 82 4.01 -5.95 -11.29
N MET A 83 3.78 -4.89 -10.54
CA MET A 83 3.26 -3.63 -11.08
C MET A 83 3.65 -2.41 -10.24
N GLN A 84 3.40 -1.22 -10.78
CA GLN A 84 3.43 0.03 -10.04
C GLN A 84 2.02 0.34 -9.53
N LEU A 85 1.87 0.42 -8.21
CA LEU A 85 0.58 0.64 -7.57
C LEU A 85 0.46 2.08 -7.10
N ARG A 86 -0.70 2.71 -7.36
CA ARG A 86 -1.01 4.02 -6.78
C ARG A 86 -1.25 3.87 -5.28
N LEU A 87 -0.59 4.70 -4.49
CA LEU A 87 -0.73 4.68 -3.03
C LEU A 87 -2.08 5.27 -2.60
N PRO A 88 -2.67 4.80 -1.50
CA PRO A 88 -3.80 5.46 -0.85
C PRO A 88 -3.45 6.91 -0.50
N ALA A 89 -4.42 7.82 -0.57
CA ALA A 89 -4.19 9.25 -0.31
C ALA A 89 -3.49 9.51 1.04
N LEU A 90 -3.88 8.75 2.07
CA LEU A 90 -3.36 8.85 3.43
C LEU A 90 -1.89 8.39 3.56
N TRP A 91 -1.37 7.66 2.57
CA TRP A 91 0.03 7.20 2.52
C TRP A 91 0.85 7.95 1.46
N GLN A 92 0.24 8.91 0.74
CA GLN A 92 0.93 9.76 -0.22
C GLN A 92 1.66 10.93 0.45
N SER A 93 1.24 11.33 1.66
CA SER A 93 1.79 12.46 2.42
C SER A 93 2.96 12.08 3.34
N ASP A 94 3.54 10.89 3.14
CA ASP A 94 4.72 10.45 3.90
C ASP A 94 5.91 11.36 3.54
N LEU A 95 6.26 12.27 4.45
CA LEU A 95 7.27 13.33 4.27
C LEU A 95 8.68 12.77 3.97
N ASP A 96 8.90 11.48 4.27
CA ASP A 96 10.18 10.80 4.13
C ASP A 96 10.44 10.21 2.73
N ARG A 97 9.54 10.41 1.76
CA ARG A 97 9.74 9.89 0.39
C ARG A 97 10.17 10.98 -0.58
N ALA A 98 11.39 10.83 -1.10
CA ALA A 98 11.96 11.74 -2.10
C ALA A 98 11.01 11.93 -3.30
N GLY A 99 10.51 13.15 -3.49
CA GLY A 99 9.77 13.58 -4.68
C GLY A 99 8.25 13.36 -4.68
N GLY A 100 7.61 13.08 -3.54
CA GLY A 100 6.13 13.03 -3.48
C GLY A 100 5.51 11.97 -4.39
N GLN A 101 6.21 10.84 -4.59
CA GLN A 101 5.79 9.78 -5.49
C GLN A 101 4.45 9.17 -5.05
N LYS A 102 3.41 9.33 -5.89
CA LYS A 102 2.05 8.83 -5.67
C LYS A 102 1.89 7.33 -5.94
N ALA A 103 2.96 6.65 -6.35
CA ALA A 103 2.98 5.23 -6.65
C ALA A 103 4.15 4.54 -5.93
N ALA A 104 4.03 3.23 -5.73
CA ALA A 104 5.06 2.38 -5.18
C ALA A 104 5.07 1.02 -5.89
N PRO A 105 6.24 0.36 -6.00
CA PRO A 105 6.32 -0.98 -6.56
C PRO A 105 5.51 -1.96 -5.70
N GLY A 106 4.86 -2.91 -6.33
CA GLY A 106 4.06 -3.91 -5.65
C GLY A 106 3.54 -4.99 -6.59
N TYR A 107 2.49 -5.68 -6.15
CA TYR A 107 1.93 -6.83 -6.87
C TYR A 107 0.42 -6.76 -6.92
N ARG A 108 -0.13 -7.22 -8.05
CA ARG A 108 -1.49 -7.71 -8.17
C ARG A 108 -1.50 -9.22 -7.98
N ILE A 109 -2.11 -9.67 -6.89
CA ILE A 109 -2.10 -11.08 -6.48
C ILE A 109 -3.51 -11.64 -6.68
N SER A 110 -3.69 -12.45 -7.72
CA SER A 110 -4.90 -13.25 -7.88
C SER A 110 -4.86 -14.42 -6.90
N TYR A 111 -5.96 -14.68 -6.21
CA TYR A 111 -6.01 -15.73 -5.18
C TYR A 111 -7.31 -16.54 -5.23
N GLU A 112 -7.28 -17.68 -4.59
CA GLU A 112 -8.45 -18.46 -4.18
C GLU A 112 -8.47 -18.53 -2.65
N ALA A 113 -9.63 -18.32 -2.04
CA ALA A 113 -9.80 -18.36 -0.60
C ALA A 113 -11.04 -19.17 -0.23
N VAL A 114 -10.98 -19.81 0.94
CA VAL A 114 -12.13 -20.47 1.54
C VAL A 114 -12.67 -19.56 2.63
N LEU A 115 -13.90 -19.08 2.44
CA LEU A 115 -14.61 -18.24 3.37
C LEU A 115 -15.69 -19.03 4.10
N GLN A 116 -15.97 -18.66 5.33
CA GLN A 116 -17.03 -19.27 6.14
C GLN A 116 -17.83 -18.16 6.81
N TRP A 117 -19.14 -18.15 6.57
CA TRP A 117 -20.03 -17.22 7.27
C TRP A 117 -20.26 -17.72 8.70
N ILE A 118 -19.86 -16.92 9.67
CA ILE A 118 -20.12 -17.10 11.09
C ILE A 118 -21.18 -16.06 11.47
N PRO A 119 -22.47 -16.44 11.57
CA PRO A 119 -23.53 -15.49 11.93
C PRO A 119 -23.21 -14.81 13.27
N GLN A 120 -22.99 -13.50 13.25
CA GLN A 120 -22.81 -12.68 14.44
C GLN A 120 -23.98 -11.70 14.56
N GLY A 121 -24.37 -11.33 15.77
CA GLY A 121 -25.41 -10.31 16.00
C GLY A 121 -26.86 -10.74 15.76
N PHE A 122 -27.13 -12.01 15.40
CA PHE A 122 -28.51 -12.49 15.24
C PHE A 122 -29.27 -12.68 16.56
N GLY A 123 -28.61 -12.64 17.73
CA GLY A 123 -29.27 -12.66 19.03
C GLY A 123 -30.31 -13.79 19.17
N ARG A 124 -31.57 -13.43 19.48
CA ARG A 124 -32.73 -14.35 19.51
C ARG A 124 -33.43 -14.54 18.15
N GLN A 125 -33.01 -13.80 17.13
CA GLN A 125 -33.58 -13.91 15.79
C GLN A 125 -33.07 -15.18 15.11
N LYS A 126 -33.95 -15.81 14.32
CA LYS A 126 -33.60 -17.02 13.57
C LYS A 126 -32.51 -16.67 12.55
N VAL A 127 -31.39 -17.36 12.64
CA VAL A 127 -30.33 -17.30 11.63
C VAL A 127 -30.92 -17.77 10.28
N PRO A 128 -30.83 -16.95 9.21
CA PRO A 128 -31.27 -17.36 7.88
C PRO A 128 -30.55 -18.63 7.42
N ALA A 129 -31.26 -19.49 6.69
CA ALA A 129 -30.65 -20.70 6.10
C ALA A 129 -29.54 -20.35 5.09
N SER A 130 -29.69 -19.23 4.38
CA SER A 130 -28.67 -18.68 3.49
C SER A 130 -28.77 -17.16 3.40
N LEU A 131 -27.65 -16.53 3.04
CA LEU A 131 -27.59 -15.12 2.67
C LEU A 131 -26.82 -14.96 1.34
N PRO A 132 -27.07 -13.90 0.57
CA PRO A 132 -26.23 -13.60 -0.58
C PRO A 132 -24.85 -13.11 -0.13
N LEU A 133 -23.79 -13.80 -0.57
CA LEU A 133 -22.42 -13.32 -0.55
C LEU A 133 -22.14 -12.59 -1.86
N TYR A 134 -21.64 -11.37 -1.76
CA TYR A 134 -21.20 -10.55 -2.88
C TYR A 134 -19.68 -10.59 -2.91
N SER A 135 -19.17 -11.33 -3.88
CA SER A 135 -17.74 -11.47 -4.13
C SER A 135 -17.30 -10.48 -5.20
N PRO A 136 -16.21 -9.72 -4.99
CA PRO A 136 -15.66 -8.84 -6.02
C PRO A 136 -15.39 -9.64 -7.32
N ASN A 137 -16.11 -9.32 -8.40
CA ASN A 137 -15.98 -9.98 -9.71
C ASN A 137 -15.24 -9.12 -10.73
N GLY A 138 -15.03 -7.83 -10.44
CA GLY A 138 -14.31 -6.94 -11.32
C GLY A 138 -12.85 -7.36 -11.37
N GLN A 139 -12.36 -7.74 -12.55
CA GLN A 139 -10.93 -7.74 -12.79
C GLN A 139 -10.44 -6.34 -12.42
N ASP A 140 -9.56 -6.26 -11.43
CA ASP A 140 -9.02 -4.98 -10.97
C ASP A 140 -9.99 -4.09 -10.17
N SER A 141 -10.61 -4.65 -9.12
CA SER A 141 -11.39 -3.87 -8.16
C SER A 141 -10.77 -3.83 -6.77
N LEU A 142 -10.80 -2.65 -6.15
CA LEU A 142 -10.50 -2.45 -4.73
C LEU A 142 -11.73 -2.74 -3.83
N ALA A 143 -12.62 -3.63 -4.28
CA ALA A 143 -13.87 -3.94 -3.60
C ALA A 143 -13.68 -5.04 -2.53
N SER A 144 -14.48 -4.98 -1.48
CA SER A 144 -14.52 -5.94 -0.38
C SER A 144 -15.72 -6.88 -0.50
N PHE A 145 -15.60 -8.10 0.04
CA PHE A 145 -16.72 -9.03 0.20
C PHE A 145 -17.80 -8.44 1.10
N ARG A 146 -19.07 -8.79 0.83
CA ARG A 146 -20.22 -8.39 1.66
C ARG A 146 -21.21 -9.53 1.76
N VAL A 147 -21.89 -9.65 2.90
CA VAL A 147 -22.97 -10.63 3.10
C VAL A 147 -24.28 -9.88 3.34
N GLY A 148 -25.38 -10.34 2.75
CA GLY A 148 -26.72 -9.78 2.96
C GLY A 148 -27.08 -8.65 1.99
N GLY A 149 -28.03 -7.77 2.36
CA GLY A 149 -28.61 -6.80 1.42
C GLY A 149 -27.62 -5.74 0.92
N LEU A 150 -27.04 -5.95 -0.26
CA LEU A 150 -26.51 -4.88 -1.08
C LEU A 150 -27.66 -4.35 -1.94
N ASN A 151 -27.94 -3.04 -1.87
CA ASN A 151 -28.74 -2.43 -2.92
C ASN A 151 -27.92 -2.46 -4.21
N LEU A 152 -28.25 -3.41 -5.10
CA LEU A 152 -27.62 -3.64 -6.40
C LEU A 152 -28.05 -2.59 -7.44
N ASN A 153 -29.10 -1.81 -7.17
CA ASN A 153 -29.62 -0.80 -8.10
C ASN A 153 -28.80 0.50 -8.11
N VAL A 154 -27.59 0.50 -7.54
CA VAL A 154 -26.68 1.66 -7.61
C VAL A 154 -25.73 1.43 -8.79
N PRO A 155 -25.75 2.30 -9.81
CA PRO A 155 -24.83 2.22 -10.95
C PRO A 155 -23.37 2.09 -10.49
N GLY A 156 -22.60 1.22 -11.15
CA GLY A 156 -21.20 0.93 -10.79
C GLY A 156 -20.99 -0.20 -9.75
N ARG A 157 -22.07 -0.85 -9.28
CA ARG A 157 -22.03 -2.03 -8.40
C ARG A 157 -22.08 -3.39 -9.12
N GLU A 158 -22.01 -3.39 -10.45
CA GLU A 158 -21.87 -4.59 -11.31
C GLU A 158 -20.58 -5.40 -11.02
N ARG A 159 -19.69 -4.83 -10.20
CA ARG A 159 -18.41 -5.39 -9.76
C ARG A 159 -18.53 -6.55 -8.75
N TYR A 160 -19.73 -7.13 -8.59
CA TYR A 160 -19.96 -8.23 -7.65
C TYR A 160 -20.66 -9.42 -8.31
N SER A 161 -20.13 -10.61 -8.10
CA SER A 161 -20.84 -11.86 -8.33
C SER A 161 -21.57 -12.23 -7.04
N VAL A 162 -22.81 -12.69 -7.18
CA VAL A 162 -23.62 -13.10 -6.03
C VAL A 162 -23.63 -14.63 -5.93
N THR A 163 -23.35 -15.15 -4.75
CA THR A 163 -23.40 -16.59 -4.46
C THR A 163 -24.07 -16.80 -3.11
N PRO A 164 -25.01 -17.74 -2.94
CA PRO A 164 -25.56 -18.02 -1.62
C PRO A 164 -24.47 -18.59 -0.71
N ILE A 165 -24.41 -18.11 0.53
CA ILE A 165 -23.59 -18.66 1.60
C ILE A 165 -24.47 -19.15 2.74
N GLU A 166 -24.11 -20.29 3.31
CA GLU A 166 -24.81 -20.92 4.42
C GLU A 166 -24.01 -20.77 5.74
N PRO A 167 -24.68 -20.76 6.90
CA PRO A 167 -24.02 -20.67 8.19
C PRO A 167 -22.98 -21.78 8.36
N ARG A 168 -21.76 -21.41 8.72
CA ARG A 168 -20.65 -22.31 9.02
C ARG A 168 -20.31 -23.28 7.88
N ARG A 169 -20.77 -23.05 6.65
CA ARG A 169 -20.38 -23.85 5.50
C ARG A 169 -19.21 -23.18 4.77
N PRO A 170 -18.09 -23.89 4.54
CA PRO A 170 -16.99 -23.36 3.75
C PRO A 170 -17.43 -23.11 2.30
N LEU A 171 -17.07 -21.96 1.75
CA LEU A 171 -17.31 -21.57 0.37
C LEU A 171 -16.01 -21.07 -0.26
N THR A 172 -15.63 -21.68 -1.39
CA THR A 172 -14.47 -21.25 -2.17
C THR A 172 -14.82 -20.05 -3.03
N VAL A 173 -14.01 -19.00 -2.94
CA VAL A 173 -14.14 -17.76 -3.71
C VAL A 173 -12.82 -17.41 -4.36
N ARG A 174 -12.89 -16.52 -5.36
CA ARG A 174 -11.72 -15.94 -6.01
C ARG A 174 -11.72 -14.43 -5.81
N GLY A 175 -10.53 -13.85 -5.84
CA GLY A 175 -10.37 -12.41 -5.73
C GLY A 175 -9.00 -11.94 -6.19
N THR A 176 -8.77 -10.64 -6.03
CA THR A 176 -7.51 -9.97 -6.35
C THR A 176 -7.09 -9.10 -5.18
N LEU A 177 -5.86 -9.28 -4.71
CA LEU A 177 -5.24 -8.52 -3.64
C LEU A 177 -4.14 -7.61 -4.22
N TYR A 178 -4.08 -6.36 -3.78
CA TYR A 178 -3.04 -5.40 -4.11
C TYR A 178 -2.17 -5.22 -2.89
N ALA A 179 -0.86 -5.32 -3.07
CA ALA A 179 0.08 -5.09 -1.99
C ALA A 179 1.36 -4.44 -2.50
N PHE A 180 1.83 -3.43 -1.77
CA PHE A 180 3.06 -2.71 -2.04
C PHE A 180 4.25 -3.45 -1.44
N LEU A 181 5.43 -3.34 -2.06
CA LEU A 181 6.66 -3.72 -1.38
C LEU A 181 6.99 -2.70 -0.28
N GLY A 182 7.31 -3.23 0.88
CA GLY A 182 7.76 -2.46 2.02
C GLY A 182 8.62 -3.30 2.96
N GLN A 183 8.70 -2.84 4.19
CA GLN A 183 9.44 -3.51 5.26
C GLN A 183 8.58 -3.58 6.52
N ASN A 184 8.79 -4.62 7.33
CA ASN A 184 8.21 -4.68 8.67
C ASN A 184 9.02 -3.84 9.67
N GLU A 185 8.59 -3.82 10.93
CA GLU A 185 9.26 -3.08 12.02
C GLU A 185 10.71 -3.50 12.24
N GLN A 186 11.06 -4.74 11.88
CA GLN A 186 12.41 -5.31 11.96
C GLN A 186 13.24 -5.07 10.68
N LYS A 187 12.77 -4.20 9.77
CA LYS A 187 13.38 -3.90 8.46
C LYS A 187 13.49 -5.10 7.52
N GLN A 188 12.74 -6.17 7.76
CA GLN A 188 12.67 -7.33 6.87
C GLN A 188 11.65 -7.08 5.75
N PRO A 189 11.86 -7.65 4.55
CA PRO A 189 10.98 -7.45 3.41
C PRO A 189 9.57 -7.99 3.70
N ALA A 190 8.56 -7.18 3.43
CA ALA A 190 7.16 -7.53 3.61
C ALA A 190 6.30 -6.88 2.52
N LEU A 191 5.15 -7.47 2.24
CA LEU A 191 4.12 -6.83 1.45
C LEU A 191 3.18 -6.04 2.36
N VAL A 192 2.95 -4.78 2.01
CA VAL A 192 1.97 -3.92 2.66
C VAL A 192 0.67 -4.00 1.88
N VAL A 193 -0.36 -4.61 2.46
CA VAL A 193 -1.66 -4.80 1.79
C VAL A 193 -2.37 -3.45 1.62
N TYR A 194 -3.01 -3.26 0.46
CA TYR A 194 -3.84 -2.08 0.20
C TYR A 194 -4.98 -1.99 1.23
N PRO A 195 -5.31 -0.80 1.76
CA PRO A 195 -6.37 -0.66 2.75
C PRO A 195 -7.75 -0.78 2.06
N TYR A 196 -8.32 -1.98 2.07
CA TYR A 196 -9.66 -2.25 1.52
C TYR A 196 -10.78 -1.71 2.43
N ARG A 197 -10.52 -1.61 3.73
CA ARG A 197 -11.47 -1.17 4.75
C ARG A 197 -11.28 0.31 5.07
N GLY A 198 -11.98 1.22 4.40
CA GLY A 198 -11.77 2.66 4.66
C GLY A 198 -12.68 3.66 3.96
N ARG A 199 -13.94 3.30 3.64
CA ARG A 199 -14.89 4.23 2.98
C ARG A 199 -16.16 4.56 3.77
N ALA A 200 -16.36 3.99 4.96
CA ALA A 200 -17.59 4.15 5.72
C ALA A 200 -17.34 4.75 7.11
N GLY A 201 -17.13 6.07 7.16
CA GLY A 201 -17.59 6.97 8.24
C GLY A 201 -17.28 6.67 9.71
N GLY A 202 -16.27 5.86 10.05
CA GLY A 202 -15.88 5.57 11.43
C GLY A 202 -14.37 5.44 11.54
N PHE A 203 -13.82 5.79 12.71
CA PHE A 203 -12.40 5.98 13.03
C PHE A 203 -11.37 5.21 12.17
N ASP A 204 -10.37 5.98 11.77
CA ASP A 204 -9.30 5.73 10.79
C ASP A 204 -8.38 4.54 11.15
N ASP A 205 -8.79 3.32 10.82
CA ASP A 205 -7.84 2.18 10.68
C ASP A 205 -6.99 2.29 9.40
N SER A 206 -7.17 3.35 8.61
CA SER A 206 -6.40 3.60 7.38
C SER A 206 -4.90 3.77 7.62
N PHE A 207 -4.48 3.98 8.87
CA PHE A 207 -3.08 3.94 9.30
C PHE A 207 -2.57 2.52 9.57
N LYS A 208 -3.46 1.55 9.82
CA LYS A 208 -3.07 0.18 10.12
C LYS A 208 -2.65 -0.52 8.83
N LYS A 209 -1.33 -0.63 8.66
CA LYS A 209 -0.72 -1.40 7.57
C LYS A 209 -0.81 -2.88 7.92
N VAL A 210 -1.49 -3.67 7.08
CA VAL A 210 -1.40 -5.13 7.16
C VAL A 210 -0.17 -5.58 6.40
N LEU A 211 0.73 -6.25 7.10
CA LEU A 211 2.01 -6.71 6.59
C LEU A 211 1.94 -8.22 6.34
N LEU A 212 2.37 -8.64 5.16
CA LEU A 212 2.58 -10.05 4.82
C LEU A 212 4.10 -10.27 4.71
N PRO A 213 4.75 -10.87 5.72
CA PRO A 213 6.17 -11.18 5.65
C PRO A 213 6.48 -12.02 4.42
N ILE A 214 7.57 -11.70 3.72
CA ILE A 214 8.02 -12.49 2.57
C ILE A 214 8.96 -13.57 3.11
N SER A 215 8.54 -14.82 3.00
CA SER A 215 9.40 -15.97 3.28
C SER A 215 10.47 -16.07 2.19
N GLN A 216 11.74 -16.14 2.62
CA GLN A 216 12.90 -16.36 1.76
C GLN A 216 13.15 -17.85 1.55
#